data_AF-A0A9D1TH39-F1
#
_entry.id   AF-A0A9D1TH39-F1
#
_cell.length_a   1.000
_cell.length_b   1.000
_cell.length_c   1.000
_cell.angle_alpha   90.00
_cell.angle_beta   90.00
_cell.angle_gamma   90.00
#
_symmetry.space_group_name_H-M   'P 1'
#
loop_
_entity.id
_entity.type
_entity.pdbx_description
1 polymer ?
#
loop_
_entity_poly.entity_id
_entity_poly.type
_entity_poly.pdbx_seq_one_letter_code
_entity_poly.pdbx_strand_id
1 'polypeptide(L)'
;MKYQNIYDEYIETLKQYNDIYNKIENLPKGYLTSRTINNKKYYYLQQTVNGKKKSKCLHVDEIESTKKSIEQRKLLLNQLDKIKDNLFRLESAVKILDSELNQHFYFVKQCYQMDNLPYEQRPKAIKFAKAMTSLEGLPISFDLNSKLNLWIDGEILFSDIYLPTLKNYGVLKNA
;
A
#
# COMPACT_ATOMS: atom_id res chain seq x y z
N MET A 1 -19.79 18.70 2.23
CA MET A 1 -18.63 19.12 3.05
C MET A 1 -17.96 20.41 2.53
N LYS A 2 -17.54 21.31 3.44
CA LYS A 2 -16.93 22.64 3.15
C LYS A 2 -15.60 22.60 2.36
N TYR A 3 -14.88 21.48 2.42
CA TYR A 3 -13.54 21.31 1.83
C TYR A 3 -13.46 20.09 0.90
N GLN A 4 -14.51 19.87 0.10
CA GLN A 4 -14.62 18.68 -0.76
C GLN A 4 -13.42 18.52 -1.70
N ASN A 5 -12.94 19.60 -2.32
CA ASN A 5 -11.79 19.53 -3.24
C ASN A 5 -10.50 19.02 -2.56
N ILE A 6 -10.25 19.43 -1.31
CA ILE A 6 -9.07 18.98 -0.55
C ILE A 6 -9.18 17.49 -0.20
N TYR A 7 -10.40 17.04 0.11
CA TYR A 7 -10.68 15.63 0.33
C TYR A 7 -10.46 14.80 -0.93
N ASP A 8 -11.02 15.24 -2.06
CA ASP A 8 -10.87 14.53 -3.34
C ASP A 8 -9.39 14.46 -3.77
N GLU A 9 -8.64 15.56 -3.64
CA GLU A 9 -7.19 15.60 -3.89
C GLU A 9 -6.44 14.58 -3.01
N TYR A 10 -6.82 14.44 -1.73
CA TYR A 10 -6.22 13.48 -0.83
C TYR A 10 -6.51 12.03 -1.24
N ILE A 11 -7.76 11.71 -1.59
CA ILE A 11 -8.14 10.39 -2.11
C ILE A 11 -7.33 10.04 -3.36
N GLU A 12 -7.24 10.97 -4.31
CA GLU A 12 -6.48 10.76 -5.55
C GLU A 12 -4.99 10.57 -5.28
N THR A 13 -4.41 11.37 -4.39
CA THR A 13 -3.00 11.27 -4.01
C THR A 13 -2.70 9.92 -3.36
N LEU A 14 -3.60 9.41 -2.51
CA LEU A 14 -3.51 8.07 -1.95
C LEU A 14 -3.60 6.99 -3.05
N LYS A 15 -4.57 7.07 -3.97
CA LYS A 15 -4.66 6.12 -5.10
C LYS A 15 -3.37 6.08 -5.91
N GLN A 16 -2.80 7.24 -6.26
CA GLN A 16 -1.53 7.34 -6.98
C GLN A 16 -0.37 6.72 -6.20
N TYR A 17 -0.31 6.92 -4.88
CA TYR A 17 0.67 6.23 -4.04
C TYR A 17 0.57 4.71 -4.20
N ASN A 18 -0.63 4.15 -4.33
CA ASN A 18 -0.86 2.70 -4.31
C ASN A 18 -0.34 2.09 -5.60
N ASP A 19 -0.73 2.70 -6.71
CA ASP A 19 -0.33 2.27 -8.04
C ASP A 19 1.20 2.26 -8.16
N ILE A 20 1.86 3.29 -7.64
CA ILE A 20 3.33 3.36 -7.64
C ILE A 20 3.93 2.33 -6.67
N TYR A 21 3.38 2.18 -5.47
CA TYR A 21 3.85 1.21 -4.49
C TYR A 21 3.77 -0.23 -5.01
N ASN A 22 2.64 -0.61 -5.62
CA ASN A 22 2.44 -1.93 -6.22
C ASN A 22 3.37 -2.17 -7.40
N LYS A 23 3.60 -1.17 -8.26
CA LYS A 23 4.61 -1.26 -9.33
C LYS A 23 6.01 -1.48 -8.76
N ILE A 24 6.36 -0.79 -7.67
CA ILE A 24 7.65 -0.96 -7.00
C ILE A 24 7.80 -2.35 -6.42
N GLU A 25 6.81 -2.93 -5.74
CA GLU A 25 6.95 -4.25 -5.13
C GLU A 25 7.21 -5.37 -6.15
N ASN A 26 6.73 -5.20 -7.39
CA ASN A 26 6.98 -6.14 -8.49
C ASN A 26 8.37 -5.99 -9.16
N LEU A 27 9.16 -4.97 -8.80
CA LEU A 27 10.49 -4.71 -9.38
C LEU A 27 11.63 -5.25 -8.51
N PRO A 28 12.72 -5.75 -9.12
CA PRO A 28 13.85 -6.34 -8.39
C PRO A 28 14.49 -5.32 -7.43
N LYS A 29 14.78 -5.79 -6.22
CA LYS A 29 15.48 -5.02 -5.18
C LYS A 29 17.00 -5.18 -5.38
N GLY A 30 17.76 -4.13 -5.04
CA GLY A 30 19.22 -4.18 -5.01
C GLY A 30 19.93 -3.56 -6.21
N TYR A 31 21.10 -4.08 -6.56
CA TYR A 31 21.97 -3.55 -7.61
C TYR A 31 22.71 -4.66 -8.37
N LEU A 32 23.15 -4.33 -9.59
CA LEU A 32 23.96 -5.23 -10.42
C LEU A 32 25.44 -5.05 -10.13
N THR A 33 26.16 -6.16 -10.14
CA THR A 33 27.63 -6.21 -10.07
C THR A 33 28.15 -7.19 -11.10
N SER A 34 29.41 -7.05 -11.50
CA SER A 34 30.07 -8.04 -12.34
C SER A 34 31.39 -8.50 -11.74
N ARG A 35 31.75 -9.76 -11.95
CA ARG A 35 33.06 -10.32 -11.59
C ARG A 35 33.63 -11.10 -12.77
N THR A 36 34.94 -11.02 -12.95
CA THR A 36 35.66 -11.80 -13.96
C THR A 36 36.32 -12.99 -13.27
N ILE A 37 36.02 -14.21 -13.71
CA ILE A 37 36.57 -15.47 -13.20
C ILE A 37 37.07 -16.25 -14.40
N ASN A 38 38.36 -16.65 -14.41
CA ASN A 38 38.99 -17.38 -15.53
C ASN A 38 38.72 -16.72 -16.90
N ASN A 39 38.95 -15.40 -17.00
CA ASN A 39 38.67 -14.57 -18.18
C ASN A 39 37.20 -14.52 -18.65
N LYS A 40 36.25 -15.07 -17.89
CA LYS A 40 34.81 -14.98 -18.17
C LYS A 40 34.14 -13.98 -17.23
N LYS A 41 33.33 -13.08 -17.79
CA LYS A 41 32.59 -12.06 -17.04
C LYS A 41 31.22 -12.58 -16.64
N TYR A 42 30.94 -12.52 -15.34
CA TYR A 42 29.67 -12.94 -14.74
C TYR A 42 28.97 -11.73 -14.12
N TYR A 43 27.65 -11.69 -14.21
CA TYR A 43 26.81 -10.63 -13.65
C TYR A 43 25.96 -11.18 -12.52
N TYR A 44 25.84 -10.39 -11.45
CA TYR A 44 25.12 -10.78 -10.25
C TYR A 44 24.16 -9.66 -9.82
N LEU A 45 22.91 -10.04 -9.53
CA LEU A 45 21.98 -9.23 -8.75
C LEU A 45 22.28 -9.39 -7.26
N GLN A 46 22.70 -8.31 -6.61
CA GLN A 46 22.97 -8.27 -5.18
C GLN A 46 21.81 -7.61 -4.44
N GLN A 47 21.28 -8.30 -3.43
CA GLN A 47 20.18 -7.81 -2.61
C GLN A 47 20.42 -8.16 -1.14
N THR A 48 19.91 -7.34 -0.22
CA THR A 48 19.89 -7.67 1.21
C THR A 48 18.49 -8.12 1.58
N VAL A 49 18.38 -9.37 2.06
CA VAL A 49 17.12 -9.95 2.53
C VAL A 49 17.31 -10.36 3.98
N ASN A 50 16.53 -9.77 4.89
CA ASN A 50 16.59 -10.03 6.34
C ASN A 50 18.02 -9.90 6.91
N GLY A 51 18.72 -8.81 6.55
CA GLY A 51 20.09 -8.53 6.99
C GLY A 51 21.19 -9.36 6.31
N LYS A 52 20.84 -10.34 5.46
CA LYS A 52 21.81 -11.18 4.75
C LYS A 52 21.93 -10.76 3.29
N LYS A 53 23.17 -10.62 2.80
CA LYS A 53 23.44 -10.39 1.38
C LYS A 53 23.17 -11.68 0.60
N LYS A 54 22.35 -11.59 -0.43
CA LYS A 54 22.11 -12.64 -1.42
C LYS A 54 22.61 -12.17 -2.78
N SER A 55 23.26 -13.08 -3.50
CA SER A 55 23.75 -12.83 -4.86
C SER A 55 23.15 -13.87 -5.79
N LYS A 56 22.44 -13.42 -6.81
CA LYS A 56 21.90 -14.29 -7.88
C LYS A 56 22.71 -14.04 -9.14
N CYS A 57 23.32 -15.08 -9.72
CA CYS A 57 23.95 -14.99 -11.03
C CYS A 57 22.85 -14.82 -12.10
N LEU A 58 23.07 -13.92 -13.06
CA LEU A 58 22.13 -13.64 -14.14
C LEU A 58 22.61 -14.25 -15.45
N HIS A 59 21.65 -14.68 -16.28
CA HIS A 59 21.93 -15.02 -17.67
C HIS A 59 22.18 -13.75 -18.49
N VAL A 60 22.92 -13.86 -19.60
CA VAL A 60 23.28 -12.70 -20.44
C VAL A 60 22.04 -11.94 -20.92
N ASP A 61 21.00 -12.66 -21.30
CA ASP A 61 19.74 -12.11 -21.81
C ASP A 61 18.92 -11.37 -20.73
N GLU A 62 19.17 -11.64 -19.45
CA GLU A 62 18.47 -11.02 -18.33
C GLU A 62 19.14 -9.73 -17.83
N ILE A 63 20.39 -9.46 -18.23
CA ILE A 63 21.18 -8.35 -17.66
C ILE A 63 20.54 -7.01 -17.97
N GLU A 64 20.23 -6.77 -19.25
CA GLU A 64 19.73 -5.48 -19.71
C GLU A 64 18.30 -5.22 -19.19
N SER A 65 17.44 -6.24 -19.21
CA SER A 65 16.09 -6.15 -18.65
C SER A 65 16.12 -5.92 -17.13
N THR A 66 17.01 -6.59 -16.40
CA THR A 66 17.20 -6.38 -14.96
C THR A 66 17.71 -4.97 -14.66
N LYS A 67 18.67 -4.47 -15.45
CA LYS A 67 19.21 -3.12 -15.29
C LYS A 67 18.11 -2.06 -15.46
N LYS A 68 17.33 -2.14 -16.54
CA LYS A 68 16.18 -1.25 -16.78
C LYS A 68 15.16 -1.31 -15.64
N SER A 69 14.87 -2.51 -15.13
CA SER A 69 13.92 -2.69 -14.02
C SER A 69 14.41 -2.04 -12.72
N ILE A 70 15.72 -2.10 -12.42
CA ILE A 70 16.31 -1.43 -11.26
C ILE A 70 16.27 0.09 -11.41
N GLU A 71 16.56 0.61 -12.60
CA GLU A 71 16.48 2.06 -12.88
C GLU A 71 15.03 2.55 -12.77
N GLN A 72 14.07 1.83 -13.33
CA GLN A 72 12.65 2.10 -13.18
C GLN A 72 12.22 2.10 -11.71
N ARG A 73 12.70 1.14 -10.91
CA ARG A 73 12.43 1.10 -9.46
C ARG A 73 12.91 2.38 -8.77
N LYS A 74 14.11 2.88 -9.10
CA LYS A 74 14.65 4.13 -8.52
C LYS A 74 13.80 5.34 -8.90
N LEU A 75 13.37 5.44 -10.15
CA LEU A 75 12.51 6.54 -10.61
C LEU A 75 11.16 6.53 -9.87
N LEU A 76 10.54 5.36 -9.74
CA LEU A 76 9.28 5.21 -9.01
C LEU A 76 9.43 5.51 -7.52
N LEU A 77 10.54 5.12 -6.88
CA LEU A 77 10.82 5.47 -5.48
C LEU A 77 10.90 7.00 -5.29
N ASN A 78 11.60 7.70 -6.19
CA ASN A 78 11.67 9.16 -6.14
C ASN A 78 10.29 9.83 -6.35
N GLN A 79 9.45 9.26 -7.23
CA GLN A 79 8.08 9.72 -7.41
C GLN A 79 7.24 9.48 -6.15
N LEU A 80 7.39 8.31 -5.53
CA LEU A 80 6.68 7.95 -4.30
C LEU A 80 7.01 8.92 -3.16
N ASP A 81 8.27 9.34 -3.03
CA ASP A 81 8.67 10.29 -2.00
C ASP A 81 8.03 11.68 -2.21
N LYS A 82 7.93 12.16 -3.45
CA LYS A 82 7.18 13.40 -3.76
C LYS A 82 5.69 13.29 -3.39
N ILE A 83 5.08 12.13 -3.62
CA ILE A 83 3.68 11.88 -3.25
C ILE A 83 3.52 11.90 -1.72
N LYS A 84 4.46 11.30 -0.97
CA LYS A 84 4.46 11.38 0.50
C LYS A 84 4.55 12.81 1.01
N ASP A 85 5.39 13.63 0.39
CA ASP A 85 5.50 15.05 0.74
C ASP A 85 4.16 15.76 0.50
N ASN A 86 3.47 15.47 -0.61
CA ASN A 86 2.15 16.03 -0.88
C ASN A 86 1.10 15.56 0.14
N LEU A 87 1.07 14.26 0.47
CA LEU A 87 0.19 13.72 1.52
C LEU A 87 0.44 14.41 2.85
N PHE A 88 1.71 14.58 3.24
CA PHE A 88 2.09 15.26 4.47
C PHE A 88 1.64 16.74 4.47
N ARG A 89 1.78 17.43 3.34
CA ARG A 89 1.29 18.80 3.17
C ARG A 89 -0.22 18.89 3.38
N LEU A 90 -0.99 18.01 2.73
CA LEU A 90 -2.45 17.97 2.85
C LEU A 90 -2.90 17.66 4.28
N GLU A 91 -2.29 16.65 4.92
CA GLU A 91 -2.57 16.29 6.31
C GLU A 91 -2.25 17.43 7.29
N SER A 92 -1.16 18.16 7.05
CA SER A 92 -0.77 19.31 7.88
C SER A 92 -1.73 20.50 7.71
N ALA A 93 -2.18 20.77 6.48
CA ALA A 93 -3.15 21.83 6.21
C ALA A 93 -4.49 21.53 6.89
N VAL A 94 -4.99 20.31 6.74
CA VAL A 94 -6.30 19.91 7.28
C VAL A 94 -6.33 19.95 8.81
N LYS A 95 -5.24 19.58 9.50
CA LYS A 95 -5.12 19.70 10.96
C LYS A 95 -5.40 21.11 11.47
N ILE A 96 -5.07 22.14 10.67
CA ILE A 96 -5.27 23.55 11.03
C ILE A 96 -6.66 24.02 10.59
N LEU A 97 -7.12 23.57 9.43
CA LEU A 97 -8.35 24.07 8.80
C LEU A 97 -9.61 23.57 9.49
N ASP A 98 -9.69 22.27 9.74
CA ASP A 98 -10.95 21.64 10.15
C ASP A 98 -10.72 20.27 10.83
N SER A 99 -11.17 20.17 12.08
CA SER A 99 -11.00 18.96 12.90
C SER A 99 -11.79 17.77 12.35
N GLU A 100 -12.98 18.01 11.79
CA GLU A 100 -13.83 16.96 11.26
C GLU A 100 -13.24 16.38 9.97
N LEU A 101 -12.72 17.22 9.09
CA LEU A 101 -11.97 16.79 7.91
C LEU A 101 -10.70 16.02 8.28
N ASN A 102 -9.99 16.46 9.31
CA ASN A 102 -8.81 15.76 9.82
C ASN A 102 -9.15 14.34 10.29
N GLN A 103 -10.29 14.19 10.95
CA GLN A 103 -10.81 12.88 11.35
C GLN A 103 -11.15 12.00 10.12
N HIS A 104 -11.77 12.58 9.08
CA HIS A 104 -12.02 11.87 7.83
C HIS A 104 -10.73 11.41 7.16
N PHE A 105 -9.70 12.27 7.08
CA PHE A 105 -8.39 11.93 6.53
C PHE A 105 -7.75 10.77 7.28
N TYR A 106 -7.81 10.80 8.62
CA TYR A 106 -7.29 9.73 9.46
C TYR A 106 -7.92 8.38 9.09
N PHE A 107 -9.25 8.29 9.02
CA PHE A 107 -9.92 7.01 8.73
C PHE A 107 -9.68 6.53 7.29
N VAL A 108 -9.73 7.44 6.32
CA VAL A 108 -9.42 7.10 4.93
C VAL A 108 -7.99 6.56 4.80
N LYS A 109 -7.02 7.19 5.48
CA LYS A 109 -5.63 6.73 5.51
C LYS A 109 -5.52 5.31 6.05
N GLN A 110 -6.30 4.95 7.07
CA GLN A 110 -6.33 3.58 7.59
C GLN A 110 -6.90 2.61 6.56
N CYS A 111 -8.02 2.94 5.89
CA CYS A 111 -8.58 2.11 4.82
C CYS A 111 -7.55 1.86 3.73
N TYR A 112 -6.86 2.91 3.36
CA TYR A 112 -5.87 2.87 2.32
C TYR A 112 -4.69 1.92 2.64
N GLN A 113 -4.24 1.89 3.89
CA GLN A 113 -3.22 0.92 4.32
C GLN A 113 -3.72 -0.52 4.22
N MET A 114 -5.01 -0.76 4.48
CA MET A 114 -5.63 -2.06 4.30
C MET A 114 -5.66 -2.45 2.82
N ASP A 115 -6.03 -1.53 1.93
CA ASP A 115 -6.04 -1.77 0.48
C ASP A 115 -4.64 -2.08 -0.10
N ASN A 116 -3.57 -1.64 0.56
CA ASN A 116 -2.20 -1.95 0.17
C ASN A 116 -1.71 -3.33 0.66
N LEU A 117 -2.49 -4.05 1.46
CA LEU A 117 -2.12 -5.40 1.87
C LEU A 117 -2.12 -6.33 0.65
N PRO A 118 -1.05 -7.13 0.46
CA PRO A 118 -1.03 -8.15 -0.58
C PRO A 118 -2.25 -9.07 -0.46
N TYR A 119 -2.85 -9.45 -1.59
CA TYR A 119 -4.07 -10.28 -1.62
C TYR A 119 -3.94 -11.55 -0.78
N GLU A 120 -2.79 -12.20 -0.81
CA GLU A 120 -2.50 -13.41 -0.01
C GLU A 120 -2.54 -13.19 1.51
N GLN A 121 -2.39 -11.94 1.96
CA GLN A 121 -2.41 -11.55 3.37
C GLN A 121 -3.80 -11.11 3.85
N ARG A 122 -4.68 -10.64 2.94
CA ARG A 122 -6.02 -10.15 3.30
C ARG A 122 -6.89 -11.21 4.01
N PRO A 123 -6.96 -12.48 3.57
CA PRO A 123 -7.72 -13.52 4.29
C PRO A 123 -7.22 -13.74 5.73
N LYS A 124 -5.89 -13.68 5.94
CA LYS A 124 -5.29 -13.88 7.26
C LYS A 124 -5.65 -12.74 8.20
N ALA A 125 -5.65 -11.49 7.71
CA ALA A 125 -6.06 -10.32 8.49
C ALA A 125 -7.50 -10.45 9.00
N ILE A 126 -8.43 -10.87 8.15
CA ILE A 126 -9.84 -11.04 8.54
C ILE A 126 -10.04 -12.23 9.47
N LYS A 127 -9.34 -13.35 9.26
CA LYS A 127 -9.45 -14.51 10.16
C LYS A 127 -9.08 -14.17 11.60
N PHE A 128 -8.03 -13.38 11.80
CA PHE A 128 -7.63 -12.92 13.12
C PHE A 128 -8.69 -12.01 13.75
N ALA A 129 -9.16 -10.99 13.02
CA ALA A 129 -10.19 -10.08 13.51
C ALA A 129 -11.48 -10.84 13.89
N LYS A 130 -11.94 -11.75 13.03
CA LYS A 130 -13.13 -12.58 13.28
C LYS A 130 -12.99 -13.44 14.53
N ALA A 131 -11.81 -14.01 14.77
CA ALA A 131 -11.55 -14.78 15.99
C ALA A 131 -11.64 -13.89 17.25
N MET A 132 -11.05 -12.69 17.21
CA MET A 132 -11.10 -11.75 18.34
C MET A 132 -12.53 -11.34 18.67
N THR A 133 -13.31 -10.91 17.68
CA THR A 133 -14.69 -10.47 17.96
C THR A 133 -15.60 -11.63 18.38
N SER A 134 -15.36 -12.84 17.86
CA SER A 134 -16.11 -14.03 18.28
C SER A 134 -15.81 -14.41 19.75
N LEU A 135 -14.56 -14.27 20.19
CA LEU A 135 -14.18 -14.46 21.61
C LEU A 135 -14.88 -13.46 22.52
N GLU A 136 -15.07 -12.23 22.05
CA GLU A 136 -15.81 -11.17 22.76
C GLU A 136 -17.34 -11.34 22.68
N GLY A 137 -17.84 -12.39 22.02
CA GLY A 137 -19.28 -12.63 21.85
C GLY A 137 -19.95 -11.69 20.83
N LEU A 138 -19.16 -11.03 19.98
CA LEU A 138 -19.60 -10.11 18.93
C LEU A 138 -19.31 -10.72 17.54
N PRO A 139 -20.06 -11.74 17.11
CA PRO A 139 -19.84 -12.35 15.81
C PRO A 139 -20.16 -11.36 14.69
N ILE A 140 -19.39 -11.46 13.61
CA ILE A 140 -19.57 -10.62 12.43
C ILE A 140 -20.91 -10.92 11.74
N SER A 141 -21.61 -9.88 11.28
CA SER A 141 -22.87 -10.06 10.53
C SER A 141 -22.62 -10.69 9.15
N PHE A 142 -23.65 -11.35 8.61
CA PHE A 142 -23.56 -11.97 7.28
C PHE A 142 -23.24 -10.94 6.18
N ASP A 143 -23.93 -9.79 6.17
CA ASP A 143 -23.70 -8.71 5.20
C ASP A 143 -22.25 -8.20 5.24
N LEU A 144 -21.72 -7.94 6.44
CA LEU A 144 -20.36 -7.46 6.60
C LEU A 144 -19.34 -8.53 6.18
N ASN A 145 -19.58 -9.81 6.51
CA ASN A 145 -18.72 -10.91 6.08
C ASN A 145 -18.69 -11.04 4.55
N SER A 146 -19.83 -10.88 3.88
CA SER A 146 -19.92 -10.88 2.41
C SER A 146 -19.11 -9.73 1.80
N LYS A 147 -19.25 -8.51 2.31
CA LYS A 147 -18.46 -7.35 1.85
C LYS A 147 -16.96 -7.53 2.06
N LEU A 148 -16.55 -8.08 3.20
CA LEU A 148 -15.13 -8.36 3.46
C LEU A 148 -14.55 -9.40 2.49
N ASN A 149 -15.35 -10.38 2.03
CA ASN A 149 -14.91 -11.30 0.98
C ASN A 149 -14.69 -10.57 -0.35
N LEU A 150 -15.60 -9.68 -0.76
CA LEU A 150 -15.43 -8.86 -1.96
C LEU A 150 -14.14 -8.01 -1.89
N TRP A 151 -13.82 -7.46 -0.70
CA TRP A 151 -12.57 -6.74 -0.49
C TRP A 151 -11.34 -7.66 -0.52
N ILE A 152 -11.42 -8.87 0.02
CA ILE A 152 -10.34 -9.87 -0.07
C ILE A 152 -10.01 -10.16 -1.53
N ASP A 153 -11.03 -10.29 -2.38
CA ASP A 153 -10.89 -10.58 -3.80
C ASP A 153 -10.51 -9.34 -4.64
N GLY A 154 -10.52 -8.15 -4.02
CA GLY A 154 -10.15 -6.89 -4.66
C GLY A 154 -11.25 -6.24 -5.49
N GLU A 155 -12.50 -6.72 -5.35
CA GLU A 155 -13.65 -6.19 -6.09
C GLU A 155 -14.13 -4.84 -5.55
N ILE A 156 -13.93 -4.59 -4.25
CA ILE A 156 -14.26 -3.32 -3.58
C ILE A 156 -13.09 -2.83 -2.72
N LEU A 157 -13.11 -1.54 -2.36
CA LEU A 157 -12.12 -0.94 -1.46
C LEU A 157 -12.53 -1.15 0.00
N PHE A 158 -11.55 -1.18 0.91
CA PHE A 158 -11.83 -1.26 2.34
C PHE A 158 -12.65 -0.05 2.83
N SER A 159 -12.48 1.11 2.19
CA SER A 159 -13.25 2.31 2.46
C SER A 159 -14.76 2.14 2.24
N ASP A 160 -15.16 1.29 1.29
CA ASP A 160 -16.57 1.02 0.96
C ASP A 160 -17.27 0.23 2.08
N ILE A 161 -16.49 -0.36 2.98
CA ILE A 161 -16.96 -1.10 4.14
C ILE A 161 -16.81 -0.24 5.40
N TYR A 162 -15.60 0.26 5.64
CA TYR A 162 -15.22 0.86 6.92
C TYR A 162 -15.86 2.22 7.15
N LEU A 163 -15.86 3.12 6.15
CA LEU A 163 -16.40 4.47 6.35
C LEU A 163 -17.93 4.46 6.58
N PRO A 164 -18.75 3.70 5.83
CA PRO A 164 -20.17 3.56 6.15
C PRO A 164 -20.40 2.94 7.51
N THR A 165 -19.59 1.96 7.90
CA THR A 165 -19.68 1.33 9.22
C THR A 165 -19.46 2.36 10.33
N LEU A 166 -18.40 3.17 10.25
CA LEU A 166 -18.15 4.24 11.22
C LEU A 166 -19.29 5.26 11.30
N LYS A 167 -19.94 5.57 10.17
CA LYS A 167 -21.12 6.45 10.16
C LYS A 167 -22.31 5.84 10.88
N ASN A 168 -22.58 4.56 10.63
CA ASN A 168 -23.68 3.84 11.29
C ASN A 168 -23.52 3.80 12.82
N TYR A 169 -22.28 3.75 13.30
CA TYR A 169 -21.97 3.81 14.74
C TYR A 169 -21.79 5.24 15.29
N GLY A 170 -22.02 6.28 14.48
CA GLY A 170 -21.89 7.67 14.89
C GLY A 170 -20.46 8.12 15.18
N VAL A 171 -19.46 7.31 14.83
CA VAL A 171 -18.03 7.63 15.01
C VAL A 171 -17.58 8.65 13.97
N LEU A 172 -18.07 8.50 12.74
CA LEU A 172 -17.85 9.44 11.64
C LEU A 172 -19.15 10.18 11.38
N LYS A 173 -19.10 11.52 11.37
CA LYS A 173 -20.28 12.33 11.09
C LYS A 173 -20.71 12.23 9.62
N ASN A 174 -21.99 12.45 9.37
CA ASN A 174 -22.52 12.58 8.02
C ASN A 174 -22.13 13.95 7.45
N ALA A 175 -21.55 13.95 6.26
CA ALA A 175 -21.02 15.13 5.56
C ALA A 175 -22.09 16.00 4.90
#